data_AF-A0A842P978-F1
#
_entry.id   AF-A0A842P978-F1
#
_cell.length_a   1.000
_cell.length_b   1.000
_cell.length_c   1.000
_cell.angle_alpha   90.00
_cell.angle_beta   90.00
_cell.angle_gamma   90.00
#
_symmetry.space_group_name_H-M   'P 1'
#
loop_
_entity.id
_entity.type
_entity.pdbx_description
1 polymer ?
#
loop_
_entity_poly.entity_id
_entity_poly.type
_entity_poly.pdbx_seq_one_letter_code
_entity_poly.pdbx_strand_id
1 'polypeptide(L)'
;KRFDIAKNHGFRKFFATIIKNAEGLSPTMTEKLINHIGIVQMDGAYFTPSMEQMFDAYKKAIPNLLIDQTHKHELKIKQLEIEKSELQKIKEDNEKLKEDNAEIKESFAELKKTSNILVDWIEEHKKKKD
;
A
#
# COMPACT_ATOMS: atom_id res chain seq x y z
N LYS A 1 10.54 22.61 40.04
CA LYS A 1 9.19 22.02 39.83
C LYS A 1 9.37 20.52 39.57
N ARG A 2 8.82 19.64 40.43
CA ARG A 2 8.83 18.19 40.21
C ARG A 2 7.64 17.86 39.32
N PHE A 3 7.88 17.24 38.18
CA PHE A 3 6.80 16.78 37.30
C PHE A 3 6.19 15.50 37.88
N ASP A 4 4.94 15.24 37.55
CA ASP A 4 4.17 14.08 38.02
C ASP A 4 4.83 12.74 37.59
N ILE A 5 5.56 12.78 36.47
CA ILE A 5 6.37 11.67 35.97
C ILE A 5 7.84 12.05 36.05
N ALA A 6 8.66 11.17 36.64
CA ALA A 6 10.11 11.29 36.61
C ALA A 6 10.60 11.27 35.14
N LYS A 7 11.44 12.24 34.75
CA LYS A 7 11.89 12.42 33.35
C LYS A 7 12.37 11.10 32.71
N ASN A 8 13.22 10.35 33.40
CA ASN A 8 13.76 9.08 32.91
C ASN A 8 12.66 8.03 32.67
N HIS A 9 11.67 7.96 33.56
CA HIS A 9 10.54 7.04 33.40
C HIS A 9 9.65 7.45 32.22
N GLY A 10 9.41 8.76 32.05
CA GLY A 10 8.68 9.31 30.91
C GLY A 10 9.36 8.98 29.58
N PHE A 11 10.67 9.20 29.47
CA PHE A 11 11.44 8.87 28.26
C PHE A 11 11.43 7.37 27.95
N ARG A 12 11.62 6.51 28.97
CA ARG A 12 11.56 5.05 28.76
C ARG A 12 10.17 4.61 28.31
N LYS A 13 9.09 5.18 28.89
CA LYS A 13 7.72 4.88 28.50
C LYS A 13 7.44 5.35 27.06
N PHE A 14 7.84 6.56 26.70
CA PHE A 14 7.75 7.09 25.34
C PHE A 14 8.44 6.17 24.33
N PHE A 15 9.72 5.83 24.58
CA PHE A 15 10.50 4.95 23.73
C PHE A 15 9.83 3.58 23.57
N ALA A 16 9.45 2.94 24.67
CA ALA A 16 8.85 1.61 24.64
C ALA A 16 7.48 1.61 23.92
N THR A 17 6.66 2.63 24.11
CA THR A 17 5.37 2.78 23.42
C THR A 17 5.58 2.93 21.91
N ILE A 18 6.54 3.74 21.47
CA ILE A 18 6.79 3.93 20.03
C ILE A 18 7.32 2.65 19.40
N ILE A 19 8.28 1.98 20.03
CA ILE A 19 8.88 0.74 19.50
C ILE A 19 7.82 -0.36 19.41
N LYS A 20 6.91 -0.48 20.39
CA LYS A 20 5.80 -1.45 20.37
C LYS A 20 4.74 -1.18 19.30
N ASN A 21 4.55 0.09 18.92
CA ASN A 21 3.59 0.51 17.91
C ASN A 21 4.21 0.66 16.52
N ALA A 22 5.51 0.40 16.35
CA ALA A 22 6.17 0.52 15.07
C ALA A 22 5.77 -0.64 14.14
N GLU A 23 5.23 -0.30 12.97
CA GLU A 23 4.84 -1.29 11.97
C GLU A 23 6.05 -2.06 11.42
N GLY A 24 5.87 -3.37 11.22
CA GLY A 24 6.90 -4.23 10.66
C GLY A 24 8.06 -4.57 11.59
N LEU A 25 7.92 -4.35 12.91
CA LEU A 25 8.80 -4.92 13.95
C LEU A 25 8.16 -6.19 14.52
N SER A 26 8.96 -7.24 14.67
CA SER A 26 8.50 -8.43 15.39
C SER A 26 8.45 -8.16 16.90
N PRO A 27 7.57 -8.84 17.65
CA PRO A 27 7.55 -8.75 19.11
C PRO A 27 8.90 -9.07 19.74
N THR A 28 9.64 -10.05 19.22
CA THR A 28 10.97 -10.44 19.72
C THR A 28 12.01 -9.33 19.53
N MET A 29 12.02 -8.66 18.37
CA MET A 29 12.90 -7.51 18.13
C MET A 29 12.55 -6.33 19.03
N THR A 30 11.25 -6.09 19.20
CA THR A 30 10.70 -5.04 20.05
C THR A 30 11.18 -5.20 21.49
N GLU A 31 11.01 -6.39 22.08
CA GLU A 31 11.43 -6.69 23.46
C GLU A 31 12.95 -6.59 23.65
N LYS A 32 13.75 -7.01 22.64
CA LYS A 32 15.21 -6.81 22.63
C LYS A 32 15.60 -5.34 22.60
N LEU A 33 14.94 -4.51 21.77
CA LEU A 33 15.23 -3.06 21.64
C LEU A 33 14.94 -2.29 22.94
N ILE A 34 13.87 -2.65 23.65
CA ILE A 34 13.50 -2.00 24.92
C ILE A 34 14.22 -2.61 26.14
N ASN A 35 15.03 -3.66 25.92
CA ASN A 35 15.67 -4.47 26.94
C ASN A 35 14.69 -4.83 28.07
N HIS A 36 13.58 -5.45 27.69
CA HIS A 36 12.53 -5.87 28.60
C HIS A 36 12.56 -7.40 28.71
N ILE A 37 12.45 -7.85 29.95
CA ILE A 37 12.43 -9.27 30.31
C ILE A 37 10.97 -9.57 30.61
N GLY A 38 10.17 -10.02 29.63
CA GLY A 38 8.72 -10.17 29.83
C GLY A 38 7.92 -11.05 28.85
N ILE A 39 7.15 -11.98 29.45
CA ILE A 39 5.96 -12.77 29.04
C ILE A 39 6.04 -13.60 27.74
N VAL A 40 6.44 -13.01 26.62
CA VAL A 40 6.76 -13.81 25.44
C VAL A 40 8.10 -14.43 25.75
N GLN A 41 8.13 -15.74 26.02
CA GLN A 41 9.40 -16.47 26.09
C GLN A 41 10.13 -16.10 24.82
N MET A 42 11.20 -15.32 24.96
CA MET A 42 12.10 -15.11 23.86
C MET A 42 12.43 -16.51 23.41
N ASP A 43 12.13 -16.82 22.15
CA ASP A 43 12.69 -17.99 21.50
C ASP A 43 14.18 -17.71 21.25
N GLY A 44 14.88 -17.25 22.29
CA GLY A 44 16.21 -16.68 22.29
C GLY A 44 17.27 -17.73 21.97
N ALA A 45 16.89 -19.01 22.00
CA ALA A 45 17.65 -20.11 21.46
C ALA A 45 17.64 -20.15 19.92
N TYR A 46 16.55 -19.73 19.27
CA TYR A 46 16.37 -19.84 17.82
C TYR A 46 16.48 -18.50 17.08
N PHE A 47 16.11 -17.38 17.73
CA PHE A 47 16.13 -16.06 17.13
C PHE A 47 17.14 -15.12 17.80
N THR A 48 18.35 -15.14 17.25
CA THR A 48 19.49 -14.31 17.64
C THR A 48 19.79 -13.33 16.50
N PRO A 49 19.03 -12.22 16.40
CA PRO A 49 19.22 -11.28 15.33
C PRO A 49 20.60 -10.64 15.40
N SER A 50 21.21 -10.40 14.24
CA SER A 50 22.47 -9.66 14.15
C SER A 50 22.27 -8.21 14.57
N MET A 51 23.37 -7.52 14.89
CA MET A 51 23.35 -6.08 15.16
C MET A 51 22.78 -5.27 14.00
N GLU A 52 23.06 -5.69 12.76
CA GLU A 52 22.53 -5.06 11.55
C GLU A 52 21.00 -5.22 11.45
N GLN A 53 20.49 -6.43 11.69
CA GLN A 53 19.04 -6.68 11.71
C GLN A 53 18.33 -5.89 12.82
N MET A 54 18.97 -5.76 13.99
CA MET A 54 18.47 -4.92 15.09
C MET A 54 18.48 -3.43 14.70
N PHE A 55 19.51 -2.97 14.01
CA PHE A 55 19.62 -1.59 13.54
C PHE A 55 18.60 -1.26 12.45
N ASP A 56 18.37 -2.17 11.50
CA ASP A 56 17.33 -2.00 10.48
C ASP A 56 15.93 -2.02 11.07
N ALA A 57 15.68 -2.85 12.09
CA ALA A 57 14.44 -2.80 12.86
C ALA A 57 14.29 -1.44 13.57
N TYR A 58 15.35 -0.93 14.20
CA TYR A 58 15.34 0.36 14.87
C TYR A 58 15.03 1.53 13.91
N LYS A 59 15.61 1.52 12.69
CA LYS A 59 15.37 2.55 11.66
C LYS A 59 13.89 2.78 11.37
N LYS A 60 13.09 1.71 11.36
CA LYS A 60 11.64 1.80 11.11
C LYS A 60 10.90 2.61 12.18
N ALA A 61 11.41 2.65 13.40
CA ALA A 61 10.81 3.41 14.50
C ALA A 61 11.31 4.86 14.59
N ILE A 62 12.45 5.19 13.98
CA ILE A 62 13.08 6.53 14.03
C ILE A 62 12.08 7.65 13.71
N PRO A 63 11.27 7.59 12.63
CA PRO A 63 10.36 8.68 12.28
C PRO A 63 9.36 9.06 13.39
N ASN A 64 9.02 8.11 14.26
CA ASN A 64 8.12 8.32 15.39
C ASN A 64 8.87 8.66 16.69
N LEU A 65 10.17 8.35 16.79
CA LEU A 65 11.04 8.70 17.92
C LEU A 65 11.54 10.14 17.87
N LEU A 66 11.55 10.76 16.69
CA LEU A 66 11.96 12.16 16.51
C LEU A 66 10.90 13.10 17.10
N ILE A 67 11.36 14.09 17.88
CA ILE A 67 10.51 15.17 18.37
C ILE A 67 10.10 16.06 17.21
N ASP A 68 11.07 16.38 16.34
CA ASP A 68 10.84 17.14 15.12
C ASP A 68 10.08 16.30 14.09
N GLN A 69 8.89 16.77 13.72
CA GLN A 69 8.02 16.10 12.76
C GLN A 69 8.37 16.45 11.31
N THR A 70 9.28 17.39 11.06
CA THR A 70 9.67 17.81 9.70
C THR A 70 10.06 16.60 8.85
N HIS A 71 10.94 15.74 9.37
CA HIS A 71 11.36 14.54 8.67
C HIS A 71 10.21 13.56 8.39
N LYS A 72 9.28 13.41 9.35
CA LYS A 72 8.09 12.56 9.18
C LYS A 72 7.17 13.11 8.09
N HIS A 73 6.99 14.42 8.05
CA HIS A 73 6.19 15.08 7.02
C HIS A 73 6.83 14.98 5.64
N GLU A 74 8.15 15.17 5.53
CA GLU A 74 8.89 14.98 4.28
C GLU A 74 8.73 13.56 3.71
N LEU A 75 8.86 12.53 4.56
CA LEU A 75 8.64 11.15 4.17
C LEU A 75 7.20 10.93 3.68
N LYS A 76 6.21 11.49 4.40
CA LYS A 76 4.81 11.35 4.01
C LYS A 76 4.49 12.08 2.70
N ILE A 77 5.08 13.27 2.48
CA ILE A 77 4.93 14.02 1.23
C ILE A 77 5.47 13.20 0.06
N LYS A 78 6.70 12.66 0.18
CA LYS A 78 7.28 11.79 -0.86
C LYS A 78 6.40 10.59 -1.18
N GLN A 79 5.86 9.93 -0.17
CA GLN A 79 4.94 8.81 -0.35
C GLN A 79 3.67 9.24 -1.12
N LEU A 80 3.06 10.36 -0.71
CA LEU A 80 1.85 10.89 -1.34
C LEU A 80 2.11 11.36 -2.79
N GLU A 81 3.29 11.88 -3.09
CA GLU A 81 3.70 12.27 -4.45
C GLU A 81 3.82 11.05 -5.38
N ILE A 82 4.39 9.94 -4.89
CA ILE A 82 4.46 8.67 -5.62
C ILE A 82 3.05 8.13 -5.88
N GLU A 83 2.23 8.01 -4.83
CA GLU A 83 0.84 7.53 -4.95
C GLU A 83 0.02 8.39 -5.91
N LYS A 84 0.20 9.72 -5.87
CA LYS A 84 -0.48 10.65 -6.78
C LYS A 84 -0.05 10.45 -8.23
N SER A 85 1.23 10.24 -8.48
CA SER A 85 1.77 9.99 -9.83
C SER A 85 1.22 8.68 -10.42
N GLU A 86 1.15 7.63 -9.61
CA GLU A 86 0.57 6.34 -10.00
C GLU A 86 -0.94 6.47 -10.29
N LEU A 87 -1.68 7.17 -9.42
CA LEU A 87 -3.10 7.43 -9.63
C LEU A 87 -3.37 8.27 -10.89
N GLN A 88 -2.50 9.23 -11.21
CA GLN A 88 -2.62 10.01 -12.45
C GLN A 88 -2.46 9.12 -13.68
N LYS A 89 -1.45 8.24 -13.71
CA LYS A 89 -1.27 7.28 -14.82
C LYS A 89 -2.47 6.36 -14.98
N ILE A 90 -2.95 5.79 -13.88
CA ILE A 90 -4.14 4.91 -13.89
C ILE A 90 -5.37 5.67 -14.39
N LYS A 91 -5.50 6.96 -14.04
CA LYS A 91 -6.61 7.78 -14.53
C LYS A 91 -6.52 8.02 -16.04
N GLU A 92 -5.34 8.36 -16.53
CA GLU A 92 -5.08 8.55 -17.98
C GLU A 92 -5.35 7.26 -18.77
N ASP A 93 -4.88 6.12 -18.27
CA ASP A 93 -5.12 4.82 -18.91
C ASP A 93 -6.61 4.44 -18.90
N ASN A 94 -7.33 4.72 -17.81
CA ASN A 94 -8.77 4.50 -17.74
C ASN A 94 -9.56 5.43 -18.67
N GLU A 95 -9.10 6.67 -18.88
CA GLU A 95 -9.72 7.58 -19.83
C GLU A 95 -9.56 7.06 -21.27
N LYS A 96 -8.36 6.62 -21.66
CA LYS A 96 -8.12 5.98 -22.96
C LYS A 96 -8.94 4.71 -23.15
N LEU A 97 -8.95 3.83 -22.15
CA LEU A 97 -9.76 2.60 -22.22
C LEU A 97 -11.25 2.88 -22.35
N LYS A 98 -11.76 3.99 -21.80
CA LYS A 98 -13.16 4.38 -21.99
C LYS A 98 -13.43 4.87 -23.41
N GLU A 99 -12.50 5.59 -24.00
CA GLU A 99 -12.54 6.04 -25.39
C GLU A 99 -12.52 4.84 -26.35
N ASP A 100 -11.53 3.96 -26.22
CA ASP A 100 -11.43 2.73 -27.01
C ASP A 100 -12.71 1.87 -26.91
N ASN A 101 -13.26 1.74 -25.69
CA ASN A 101 -14.51 1.01 -25.48
C ASN A 101 -15.73 1.69 -26.13
N ALA A 102 -15.73 3.01 -26.27
CA ALA A 102 -16.79 3.73 -26.97
C ALA A 102 -16.69 3.48 -28.48
N GLU A 103 -15.49 3.57 -29.06
CA GLU A 103 -15.23 3.29 -30.48
C GLU A 103 -15.55 1.84 -30.85
N ILE A 104 -15.17 0.87 -30.00
CA ILE A 104 -15.50 -0.55 -30.20
C ILE A 104 -17.01 -0.76 -30.17
N LYS A 105 -17.74 -0.11 -29.25
CA LYS A 105 -19.21 -0.22 -29.18
C LYS A 105 -19.88 0.34 -30.42
N GLU A 106 -19.38 1.46 -30.94
CA GLU A 106 -19.88 2.05 -32.18
C GLU A 106 -19.63 1.13 -33.38
N SER A 107 -18.38 0.68 -33.56
CA SER A 107 -17.99 -0.27 -34.60
C SER A 107 -18.82 -1.57 -34.53
N PHE A 108 -19.08 -2.08 -33.33
CA PHE A 108 -19.91 -3.27 -33.13
C PHE A 108 -21.37 -3.04 -33.51
N ALA A 109 -21.92 -1.85 -33.24
CA ALA A 109 -23.28 -1.49 -33.64
C ALA A 109 -23.42 -1.42 -35.17
N GLU A 110 -22.40 -0.91 -35.87
CA GLU A 110 -22.36 -0.89 -37.34
C GLU A 110 -22.28 -2.30 -37.93
N LEU A 111 -21.36 -3.14 -37.42
CA LEU A 111 -21.24 -4.54 -37.83
C LEU A 111 -22.54 -5.33 -37.62
N LYS A 112 -23.25 -5.06 -36.52
CA LYS A 112 -24.54 -5.70 -36.26
C LYS A 112 -25.60 -5.30 -37.29
N LYS A 113 -25.62 -4.03 -37.72
CA LYS A 113 -26.52 -3.57 -38.78
C LYS A 113 -26.22 -4.25 -40.11
N THR A 114 -24.95 -4.30 -40.52
CA THR A 114 -24.55 -4.94 -41.79
C THR A 114 -24.80 -6.44 -41.78
N SER A 115 -24.56 -7.11 -40.64
CA SER A 115 -24.87 -8.53 -40.46
C SER A 115 -26.36 -8.82 -40.62
N ASN A 116 -27.24 -7.99 -40.05
CA ASN A 116 -28.69 -8.19 -40.19
C ASN A 116 -29.13 -8.08 -41.66
N ILE A 117 -28.63 -7.08 -42.39
CA ILE A 117 -28.91 -6.91 -43.83
C ILE A 117 -28.48 -8.14 -44.64
N LEU A 118 -27.31 -8.71 -44.33
CA LEU A 118 -26.82 -9.92 -44.98
C LEU A 118 -27.70 -11.14 -44.68
N VAL A 119 -28.15 -11.29 -43.43
CA VAL A 119 -29.09 -12.37 -43.04
C VAL A 119 -30.39 -12.25 -43.82
N ASP A 120 -30.98 -11.05 -43.86
CA ASP A 120 -32.22 -10.78 -44.61
C ASP A 120 -32.03 -11.13 -46.10
N TRP A 121 -30.92 -10.72 -46.71
CA TRP A 121 -30.59 -11.03 -48.11
C TRP A 121 -30.47 -12.53 -48.37
N ILE A 122 -29.82 -13.29 -47.47
CA ILE A 122 -29.69 -14.75 -47.57
C ILE A 122 -31.06 -15.43 -47.50
N GLU A 123 -31.93 -14.98 -46.59
CA GLU A 123 -33.27 -15.54 -46.44
C GLU A 123 -34.15 -15.30 -47.66
N GLU A 124 -34.11 -14.10 -48.25
CA GLU A 124 -34.83 -13.79 -49.48
C GLU A 124 -34.38 -14.66 -50.67
N HIS A 125 -33.08 -14.94 -50.78
CA HIS A 125 -32.53 -15.72 -51.90
C HIS A 125 -32.73 -17.23 -51.71
N LYS A 126 -32.89 -17.71 -50.48
CA LYS A 126 -33.34 -19.10 -50.23
C LYS A 126 -34.78 -19.31 -50.67
N LYS A 127 -35.69 -18.39 -50.35
CA LYS A 127 -37.13 -18.49 -50.72
C LYS A 127 -37.40 -18.46 -52.23
N LYS A 128 -36.49 -17.91 -53.04
CA LYS A 128 -36.62 -17.87 -54.51
C LYS A 128 -36.14 -19.15 -55.21
N LYS A 129 -35.53 -20.09 -54.46
CA LYS A 129 -34.94 -21.32 -55.01
C LYS A 129 -35.82 -22.58 -54.81
N ASP A 130 -36.87 -22.46 -54.00
CA ASP A 130 -37.95 -23.45 -53.81
C ASP A 130 -39.19 -23.05 -54.63
#